data_AF-Q5UCF2-F1
#
_entry.id   AF-Q5UCF2-F1
#
_cell.length_a   1.000
_cell.length_b   1.000
_cell.length_c   1.000
_cell.angle_alpha   90.00
_cell.angle_beta   90.00
_cell.angle_gamma   90.00
#
_symmetry.space_group_name_H-M   'P 1'
#
loop_
_entity.id
_entity.type
_entity.pdbx_description
1 polymer ?
#
loop_
_entity_poly.entity_id
_entity_poly.type
_entity_poly.pdbx_seq_one_letter_code
_entity_poly.pdbx_strand_id
1 'polypeptide(L)'
;AYDIRGNVFNLSQGFDLLFQIDNVGQALGGQSHFDQYRVLAEYYHTWFDYSFFGLFRNNALRRWRVVQEFRSSSLFTYQRVPYYGKQDPIQKPYIQLQDLQFLGGYESLRGWFYNDAKYP
;
A
#
# COMPACT_ATOMS: atom_id res chain seq x y z
N ALA A 1 6.27 9.83 -5.20
CA ALA A 1 4.83 9.82 -4.89
C ALA A 1 4.13 10.78 -5.84
N TYR A 2 2.94 10.43 -6.31
CA TYR A 2 2.10 11.26 -7.16
C TYR A 2 0.67 11.20 -6.64
N ASP A 3 0.17 12.33 -6.15
CA ASP A 3 -1.14 12.43 -5.49
C ASP A 3 -1.95 13.55 -6.13
N ILE A 4 -3.11 13.20 -6.69
CA ILE A 4 -4.10 14.14 -7.25
C ILE A 4 -5.48 13.94 -6.62
N ARG A 5 -5.52 13.39 -5.41
CA ARG A 5 -6.77 13.21 -4.65
C ARG A 5 -7.32 14.57 -4.27
N GLY A 6 -8.62 14.78 -4.50
CA GLY A 6 -9.26 16.07 -4.22
C GLY A 6 -9.38 16.39 -2.73
N ASN A 7 -9.43 15.37 -1.87
CA ASN A 7 -9.50 15.52 -0.42
C ASN A 7 -8.92 14.28 0.26
N VAL A 8 -7.84 14.45 1.02
CA VAL A 8 -7.09 13.36 1.69
C VAL A 8 -7.89 12.72 2.84
N PHE A 9 -8.81 13.45 3.47
CA PHE A 9 -9.59 12.95 4.62
C PHE A 9 -10.91 12.28 4.23
N ASN A 10 -11.50 12.69 3.10
CA ASN A 10 -12.75 12.12 2.60
C ASN A 10 -12.68 11.97 1.08
N LEU A 11 -12.06 10.86 0.70
CA LEU A 11 -11.70 10.56 -0.67
C LEU A 11 -12.94 10.22 -1.49
N SER A 12 -13.13 10.98 -2.56
CA SER A 12 -14.24 10.76 -3.49
C SER A 12 -13.84 10.87 -4.96
N GLN A 13 -12.70 11.51 -5.24
CA GLN A 13 -12.18 11.61 -6.59
C GLN A 13 -10.67 11.80 -6.58
N GLY A 14 -10.02 11.23 -7.59
CA GLY A 14 -8.59 11.37 -7.84
C GLY A 14 -7.86 10.04 -7.70
N PHE A 15 -6.54 10.14 -7.65
CA PHE A 15 -5.64 9.01 -7.71
C PHE A 15 -4.38 9.30 -6.88
N ASP A 16 -3.87 8.28 -6.20
CA ASP A 16 -2.57 8.31 -5.51
C ASP A 16 -1.73 7.10 -5.94
N LEU A 17 -0.46 7.37 -6.21
CA LEU A 17 0.52 6.41 -6.67
C LEU A 17 1.83 6.61 -5.92
N LEU A 18 2.23 5.58 -5.19
CA LEU A 18 3.53 5.52 -4.54
C LEU A 18 4.38 4.44 -5.19
N PHE A 19 5.51 4.86 -5.75
CA PHE A 19 6.63 3.98 -6.04
C PHE A 19 7.73 4.26 -5.02
N GLN A 20 8.20 3.20 -4.36
CA GLN A 20 9.28 3.27 -3.40
C GLN A 20 10.26 2.13 -3.62
N ILE A 21 11.54 2.45 -3.50
CA ILE A 21 12.65 1.51 -3.60
C ILE A 21 13.48 1.68 -2.35
N ASP A 22 13.59 0.61 -1.55
CA ASP A 22 14.38 0.59 -0.32
C ASP A 22 15.57 -0.34 -0.52
N ASN A 23 16.78 0.17 -0.23
CA ASN A 23 18.02 -0.59 -0.25
C ASN A 23 18.47 -0.81 1.20
N VAL A 24 18.37 -2.05 1.69
CA VAL A 24 18.55 -2.33 3.11
C VAL A 24 19.91 -2.98 3.37
N GLY A 25 20.71 -2.34 4.21
CA GLY A 25 21.88 -2.92 4.90
C GLY A 25 23.08 -3.32 4.04
N GLN A 26 23.01 -3.22 2.70
CA GLN A 26 24.04 -3.71 1.77
C GLN A 26 25.39 -3.01 1.93
N ALA A 27 25.40 -1.69 2.03
CA ALA A 27 26.60 -0.88 2.26
C ALA A 27 26.77 -0.45 3.73
N LEU A 28 25.66 -0.40 4.48
CA LEU A 28 25.61 0.18 5.82
C LEU A 28 25.91 -0.84 6.95
N GLY A 29 26.28 -2.07 6.61
CA GLY A 29 26.66 -3.10 7.61
C GLY A 29 25.49 -3.58 8.48
N GLY A 30 24.27 -3.49 7.95
CA GLY A 30 23.06 -3.99 8.61
C GLY A 30 23.04 -5.52 8.71
N GLN A 31 22.07 -6.06 9.46
CA GLN A 31 21.91 -7.51 9.61
C GLN A 31 21.07 -8.17 8.49
N SER A 32 20.30 -7.36 7.78
CA SER A 32 19.47 -7.75 6.64
C SER A 32 19.99 -7.11 5.37
N HIS A 33 19.91 -7.82 4.25
CA HIS A 33 20.45 -7.43 2.95
C HIS A 33 19.46 -7.75 1.82
N PHE A 34 18.67 -6.76 1.43
CA PHE A 34 17.69 -6.91 0.36
C PHE A 34 17.35 -5.57 -0.29
N ASP A 35 16.81 -5.64 -1.49
CA ASP A 35 16.11 -4.55 -2.15
C ASP A 35 14.61 -4.80 -2.06
N GLN A 36 13.85 -3.75 -1.75
CA GLN A 36 12.40 -3.83 -1.67
C GLN A 36 11.79 -2.79 -2.62
N TYR A 37 10.92 -3.26 -3.50
CA TYR A 37 10.18 -2.44 -4.45
C TYR A 37 8.72 -2.44 -4.05
N ARG A 38 8.20 -1.27 -3.70
CA ARG A 38 6.82 -1.10 -3.26
C ARG A 38 6.05 -0.22 -4.24
N VAL A 39 4.90 -0.73 -4.66
CA VAL A 39 3.92 -0.01 -5.49
C VAL A 39 2.61 0.06 -4.74
N LEU A 40 2.12 1.26 -4.45
CA LEU A 40 0.76 1.50 -3.97
C LEU A 40 0.01 2.30 -5.01
N ALA A 41 -1.22 1.90 -5.31
CA ALA A 41 -2.11 2.59 -6.21
C ALA A 41 -3.50 2.67 -5.59
N GLU A 42 -4.04 3.88 -5.46
CA GLU A 42 -5.39 4.14 -4.95
C GLU A 42 -6.14 4.99 -5.95
N TYR A 43 -7.30 4.53 -6.40
CA TYR A 43 -8.14 5.23 -7.37
C TYR A 43 -9.55 5.43 -6.81
N TYR A 44 -10.04 6.67 -6.94
CA TYR A 44 -11.34 7.10 -6.47
C TYR A 44 -12.13 7.73 -7.61
N HIS A 45 -13.34 7.22 -7.82
CA HIS A 45 -14.24 7.72 -8.84
C HIS A 45 -15.64 7.98 -8.28
N THR A 46 -16.14 9.19 -8.47
CA THR A 46 -17.53 9.54 -8.13
C THR A 46 -18.43 9.31 -9.34
N TRP A 47 -19.39 8.40 -9.21
CA TRP A 47 -20.36 8.11 -10.27
C TRP A 47 -21.50 9.12 -10.32
N PHE A 48 -22.03 9.49 -9.16
CA PHE A 48 -23.07 10.51 -9.01
C PHE A 48 -23.16 10.94 -7.55
N ASP A 49 -23.67 12.15 -7.34
CA ASP A 49 -23.88 12.75 -6.04
C ASP A 49 -25.34 13.15 -5.85
N TYR A 50 -25.69 13.60 -4.64
CA TYR A 50 -27.03 14.07 -4.30
C TYR A 50 -27.57 15.19 -5.21
N SER A 51 -26.69 15.86 -5.96
CA SER A 51 -27.05 16.90 -6.91
C SER A 51 -27.10 16.44 -8.37
N PHE A 52 -26.77 15.17 -8.66
CA PHE A 52 -26.53 14.63 -10.00
C PHE A 52 -25.66 15.58 -10.85
N PHE A 53 -24.46 15.90 -10.36
CA PHE A 53 -23.53 16.85 -10.97
C PHE A 53 -24.11 18.26 -11.13
N GLY A 54 -24.97 18.66 -10.20
CA GLY A 54 -25.58 19.99 -10.16
C GLY A 54 -26.88 20.14 -10.95
N LEU A 55 -27.44 19.06 -11.50
CA LEU A 55 -28.76 19.04 -12.15
C LEU A 55 -29.90 19.33 -11.16
N PHE A 56 -29.77 18.88 -9.91
CA PHE A 56 -30.73 19.15 -8.84
C PHE A 56 -30.04 19.92 -7.71
N ARG A 57 -30.47 21.15 -7.47
CA ARG A 57 -29.95 22.00 -6.39
C ARG A 57 -31.06 22.36 -5.43
N ASN A 58 -31.11 21.66 -4.30
CA ASN A 58 -32.02 21.98 -3.19
C ASN A 58 -31.27 21.83 -1.87
N ASN A 59 -31.31 22.87 -1.04
CA ASN A 59 -30.64 22.93 0.26
C ASN A 59 -31.24 21.97 1.30
N ALA A 60 -32.46 21.44 1.05
CA ALA A 60 -33.09 20.43 1.89
C ALA A 60 -32.62 18.98 1.60
N LEU A 61 -31.81 18.76 0.55
CA LEU A 61 -31.32 17.43 0.19
C LEU A 61 -30.22 16.97 1.13
N ARG A 62 -30.37 15.76 1.68
CA ARG A 62 -29.32 15.09 2.46
C ARG A 62 -28.12 14.82 1.54
N ARG A 63 -26.91 15.22 1.97
CA ARG A 63 -25.69 15.06 1.18
C ARG A 63 -25.25 13.60 1.16
N TRP A 64 -25.14 13.03 -0.03
CA TRP A 64 -24.63 11.67 -0.27
C TRP A 64 -23.90 11.62 -1.62
N ARG A 65 -23.06 10.60 -1.79
CA ARG A 65 -22.27 10.39 -3.00
C ARG A 65 -22.00 8.90 -3.18
N VAL A 66 -22.07 8.41 -4.41
CA VAL A 66 -21.65 7.06 -4.77
C VAL A 66 -20.22 7.12 -5.29
N VAL A 67 -19.30 6.54 -4.53
CA VAL A 67 -17.87 6.51 -4.83
C VAL A 67 -17.44 5.07 -5.02
N GLN A 68 -16.73 4.82 -6.11
CA GLN A 68 -16.00 3.58 -6.32
C GLN A 68 -14.54 3.80 -5.91
N GLU A 69 -14.02 2.85 -5.14
CA GLU A 69 -12.67 2.86 -4.62
C GLU A 69 -11.95 1.59 -5.09
N PHE A 70 -10.74 1.75 -5.60
CA PHE A 70 -9.82 0.66 -5.88
C PHE A 70 -8.50 0.92 -5.16
N ARG A 71 -8.05 -0.04 -4.36
CA ARG A 71 -6.72 -0.02 -3.76
C ARG A 71 -5.95 -1.25 -4.18
N SER A 72 -4.71 -1.03 -4.58
CA SER A 72 -3.78 -2.10 -4.91
C SER A 72 -2.45 -1.82 -4.22
N SER A 73 -1.89 -2.87 -3.62
CA SER A 73 -0.59 -2.84 -2.96
C SER A 73 0.21 -4.02 -3.48
N SER A 74 1.42 -3.73 -3.96
CA SER A 74 2.35 -4.74 -4.45
C SER A 74 3.70 -4.52 -3.80
N LEU A 75 4.28 -5.60 -3.30
CA LEU A 75 5.62 -5.61 -2.75
C LEU A 75 6.43 -6.69 -3.45
N PHE A 76 7.62 -6.34 -3.87
CA PHE A 76 8.59 -7.29 -4.37
C PHE A 76 9.88 -7.12 -3.58
N THR A 77 10.29 -8.18 -2.89
CA THR A 77 11.54 -8.21 -2.12
C THR A 77 12.53 -9.13 -2.82
N TYR A 78 13.70 -8.58 -3.11
CA TYR A 78 14.79 -9.31 -3.75
C TYR A 78 15.99 -9.36 -2.81
N GLN A 79 16.43 -10.57 -2.48
CA GLN A 79 17.59 -10.78 -1.63
C GLN A 79 18.89 -10.34 -2.33
N ARG A 80 19.75 -9.63 -1.62
CA ARG A 80 21.09 -9.25 -2.09
C ARG A 80 22.18 -9.66 -1.10
N VAL A 81 23.40 -9.82 -1.61
CA VAL A 81 24.59 -10.11 -0.81
C VAL A 81 25.18 -8.77 -0.30
N PRO A 82 25.70 -8.70 0.94
CA PRO A 82 26.41 -7.53 1.44
C PRO A 82 27.61 -7.15 0.57
N TYR A 83 27.88 -5.84 0.43
CA TYR A 83 29.08 -5.36 -0.27
C TYR A 83 30.34 -5.54 0.56
N TYR A 84 30.23 -5.41 1.88
CA TYR A 84 31.33 -5.54 2.83
C TYR A 84 31.02 -6.60 3.88
N GLY A 85 32.00 -7.45 4.17
CA GLY A 85 31.86 -8.55 5.14
C GLY A 85 31.34 -9.85 4.52
N LYS A 86 31.33 -10.91 5.32
CA LYS A 86 30.76 -12.21 4.99
C LYS A 86 29.71 -12.54 6.04
N GLN A 87 28.47 -12.70 5.62
CA GLN A 87 27.39 -13.22 6.45
C GLN A 87 27.00 -14.59 5.90
N ASP A 88 26.86 -15.57 6.80
CA ASP A 88 26.36 -16.89 6.43
C ASP A 88 24.83 -16.87 6.38
N PRO A 89 24.20 -16.98 5.19
CA PRO A 89 22.76 -16.91 5.05
C PRO A 89 22.03 -18.11 5.67
N ILE A 90 22.73 -19.21 5.99
CA ILE A 90 22.13 -20.40 6.62
C ILE A 90 21.89 -20.15 8.10
N GLN A 91 22.87 -19.58 8.80
CA GLN A 91 22.74 -19.25 10.23
C GLN A 91 22.00 -17.94 10.45
N LYS A 92 22.19 -16.97 9.54
CA LYS A 92 21.61 -15.63 9.63
C LYS A 92 21.09 -15.20 8.26
N PRO A 93 19.81 -15.44 7.96
CA PRO A 93 19.26 -15.12 6.64
C PRO A 93 19.30 -13.61 6.38
N TYR A 94 19.48 -13.24 5.10
CA TYR A 94 19.52 -11.84 4.67
C TYR A 94 18.16 -11.14 4.74
N ILE A 95 17.07 -11.91 4.73
CA ILE A 95 15.71 -11.43 4.96
C ILE A 95 15.22 -12.13 6.23
N GLN A 96 14.90 -11.36 7.26
CA GLN A 96 14.42 -11.89 8.52
C GLN A 96 12.89 -11.92 8.56
N LEU A 97 12.31 -12.60 9.55
CA LEU A 97 10.86 -12.70 9.70
C LEU A 97 10.17 -11.31 9.80
N GLN A 98 10.84 -10.35 10.44
CA GLN A 98 10.38 -8.97 10.56
C GLN A 98 10.41 -8.18 9.24
N ASP A 99 11.20 -8.63 8.27
CA ASP A 99 11.34 -8.00 6.95
C ASP A 99 10.31 -8.56 5.95
N LEU A 100 9.54 -9.58 6.35
CA LEU A 100 8.51 -10.20 5.52
C LEU A 100 7.25 -9.35 5.47
N GLN A 101 6.59 -9.39 4.31
CA GLN A 101 5.26 -8.80 4.18
C GLN A 101 4.21 -9.71 4.82
N PHE A 102 3.40 -9.15 5.70
CA PHE A 102 2.21 -9.79 6.23
C PHE A 102 0.96 -9.23 5.56
N LEU A 103 0.06 -10.12 5.16
CA LEU A 103 -1.27 -9.77 4.67
C LEU A 103 -2.30 -10.10 5.74
N GLY A 104 -3.27 -9.21 5.93
CA GLY A 104 -4.36 -9.32 6.89
C GLY A 104 -4.57 -8.02 7.66
N GLY A 105 -5.68 -7.94 8.39
CA GLY A 105 -5.97 -6.80 9.26
C GLY A 105 -6.64 -5.61 8.57
N TYR A 106 -6.90 -4.56 9.35
CA TYR A 106 -7.79 -3.47 8.95
C TYR A 106 -7.34 -2.70 7.70
N GLU A 107 -6.03 -2.56 7.53
CA GLU A 107 -5.43 -1.68 6.51
C GLU A 107 -5.02 -2.40 5.23
N SER A 108 -4.74 -3.71 5.27
CA SER A 108 -4.42 -4.46 4.06
C SER A 108 -5.61 -5.28 3.57
N LEU A 109 -6.23 -6.08 4.44
CA LEU A 109 -7.32 -7.00 4.07
C LEU A 109 -8.27 -7.24 5.24
N ARG A 110 -9.36 -6.49 5.25
CA ARG A 110 -10.39 -6.59 6.29
C ARG A 110 -11.08 -7.94 6.25
N GLY A 111 -11.42 -8.43 7.44
CA GLY A 111 -12.07 -9.74 7.61
C GLY A 111 -11.10 -10.91 7.75
N TRP A 112 -9.80 -10.69 7.53
CA TRP A 112 -8.75 -11.69 7.68
C TRP A 112 -7.77 -11.29 8.77
N PHE A 113 -7.35 -12.26 9.58
CA PHE A 113 -6.26 -12.04 10.53
C PHE A 113 -4.91 -12.03 9.82
N TYR A 114 -3.90 -11.41 10.45
CA TYR A 114 -2.52 -11.55 9.99
C TYR A 114 -2.11 -13.03 10.03
N ASN A 115 -1.51 -13.54 8.95
CA ASN A 115 -1.11 -14.96 8.81
C ASN A 115 -2.26 -15.96 9.00
N ASP A 116 -3.48 -15.62 8.58
CA ASP A 116 -4.59 -16.57 8.61
C ASP A 116 -4.31 -17.78 7.70
N ALA A 117 -4.27 -18.98 8.29
CA ALA A 117 -3.98 -20.23 7.57
C ALA A 117 -5.05 -20.59 6.52
N LYS A 118 -6.22 -19.96 6.55
CA LYS A 118 -7.30 -20.15 5.56
C LYS A 118 -7.26 -19.13 4.43
N TYR A 119 -6.30 -18.20 4.46
CA TYR A 119 -6.10 -17.25 3.38
C TYR A 119 -5.63 -18.01 2.12
N PRO A 120 -6.34 -17.88 0.98
CA PRO A 120 -6.04 -18.65 -0.24
C PRO A 120 -4.70 -18.28 -0.90
#